data_AF-S4PZT2-F1
#
_entry.id   AF-S4PZT2-F1
#
_cell.length_a   1.000
_cell.length_b   1.000
_cell.length_c   1.000
_cell.angle_alpha   90.00
_cell.angle_beta   90.00
_cell.angle_gamma   90.00
#
_symmetry.space_group_name_H-M   'P 1'
#
loop_
_entity.id
_entity.type
_entity.pdbx_description
1 polymer ?
#
loop_
_entity_poly.entity_id
_entity_poly.type
_entity_poly.pdbx_seq_one_letter_code
_entity_poly.pdbx_strand_id
1 'polypeptide(L)'
;MGHTHAVEVWRKLLGPTKVYKAQFQEPYCLRGMFGLSDTRNVAHGSDSLASAEREIKFFFPEFSLYNWYTNDEIRYRKGPILFNNHLFQHVRKL
;
A
#
# COMPACT_ATOMS: atom_id res chain seq x y z
N MET A 1 -1.36 9.11 3.85
CA MET A 1 -0.41 9.15 5.00
C MET A 1 0.11 7.75 5.22
N GLY A 2 1.42 7.53 5.26
CA GLY A 2 1.97 6.20 5.55
C GLY A 2 1.66 5.81 6.99
N HIS A 3 0.87 4.77 7.21
CA HIS A 3 0.57 4.33 8.57
C HIS A 3 1.76 3.60 9.20
N THR A 4 1.98 3.76 10.50
CA THR A 4 2.78 2.82 11.28
C THR A 4 2.23 1.42 11.00
N HIS A 5 3.09 0.46 10.67
CA HIS A 5 2.69 -0.91 10.27
C HIS A 5 1.93 -0.98 8.93
N ALA A 6 2.31 -0.15 7.96
CA ALA A 6 1.65 -0.08 6.65
C ALA A 6 1.46 -1.45 5.96
N VAL A 7 2.45 -2.35 6.04
CA VAL A 7 2.35 -3.71 5.48
C VAL A 7 1.21 -4.49 6.12
N GLU A 8 1.16 -4.54 7.45
CA GLU A 8 0.12 -5.25 8.20
C GLU A 8 -1.27 -4.65 7.94
N VAL A 9 -1.38 -3.32 7.99
CA VAL A 9 -2.64 -2.60 7.75
C VAL A 9 -3.15 -2.87 6.32
N TRP A 10 -2.26 -2.82 5.32
CA TRP A 10 -2.63 -3.12 3.94
C TRP A 10 -3.06 -4.57 3.77
N ARG A 11 -2.32 -5.52 4.35
CA ARG A 11 -2.67 -6.94 4.33
C ARG A 11 -4.02 -7.22 4.98
N LYS A 12 -4.35 -6.53 6.07
CA LYS A 12 -5.66 -6.61 6.74
C LYS A 12 -6.77 -6.02 5.87
N LEU A 13 -6.55 -4.90 5.20
CA LEU A 13 -7.52 -4.33 4.26
C LEU A 13 -7.77 -5.24 3.06
N LEU A 14 -6.72 -5.89 2.54
CA LEU A 14 -6.84 -6.86 1.46
C LEU A 14 -7.63 -8.11 1.88
N GLY A 15 -7.38 -8.62 3.09
CA GLY A 15 -7.93 -9.88 3.59
C GLY A 15 -7.25 -11.12 3.03
N PRO A 16 -7.77 -12.33 3.35
CA PRO A 16 -7.18 -13.61 2.98
C PRO A 16 -6.91 -13.75 1.48
N THR A 17 -5.78 -14.36 1.10
CA THR A 17 -5.41 -14.55 -0.32
C THR A 17 -6.43 -15.39 -1.11
N LYS A 18 -7.02 -16.38 -0.43
CA LYS A 18 -8.04 -17.26 -0.99
C LYS A 18 -9.39 -16.57 -0.96
N VAL A 19 -10.00 -16.32 -2.12
CA VAL A 19 -11.22 -15.50 -2.21
C VAL A 19 -12.36 -16.11 -1.41
N TYR A 20 -12.52 -17.43 -1.45
CA TYR A 20 -13.56 -18.11 -0.66
C TYR A 20 -13.36 -17.90 0.86
N LYS A 21 -12.12 -17.88 1.36
CA LYS A 21 -11.83 -17.58 2.77
C LYS A 21 -12.15 -16.13 3.08
N ALA A 22 -11.77 -15.21 2.20
CA ALA A 22 -12.08 -13.80 2.35
C ALA A 22 -13.59 -13.56 2.42
N GLN A 23 -14.38 -14.15 1.51
CA GLN A 23 -15.84 -14.05 1.49
C GLN A 23 -16.50 -14.63 2.74
N PHE A 24 -15.97 -15.72 3.28
CA PHE A 24 -16.56 -16.39 4.45
C PHE A 24 -16.14 -15.77 5.79
N GLN A 25 -14.85 -15.45 5.95
CA GLN A 25 -14.27 -15.01 7.22
C GLN A 25 -14.28 -13.48 7.36
N GLU A 26 -14.10 -12.76 6.27
CA GLU A 26 -13.95 -11.29 6.25
C GLU A 26 -14.70 -10.69 5.04
N PRO A 27 -16.03 -10.85 4.92
CA PRO A 27 -16.78 -10.50 3.70
C PRO A 27 -16.64 -9.05 3.23
N TYR A 28 -16.28 -8.14 4.14
CA TYR A 28 -16.11 -6.71 3.88
C TYR A 28 -14.65 -6.29 3.61
N CYS A 29 -13.69 -7.23 3.59
CA CYS A 29 -12.35 -6.92 3.09
C CYS A 29 -12.37 -6.79 1.55
N LEU A 30 -11.33 -6.19 0.95
CA LEU A 30 -11.29 -5.96 -0.50
C LEU A 30 -11.45 -7.26 -1.29
N ARG A 31 -10.75 -8.34 -0.90
CA ARG A 31 -10.85 -9.64 -1.56
C ARG A 31 -12.21 -10.32 -1.35
N GLY A 32 -12.86 -10.09 -0.23
CA GLY A 32 -14.20 -10.59 0.06
C GLY A 32 -15.25 -9.93 -0.84
N MET A 33 -15.18 -8.60 -0.96
CA MET A 33 -16.15 -7.82 -1.72
C MET A 33 -15.94 -7.91 -3.23
N PHE A 34 -14.69 -7.96 -3.70
CA PHE A 34 -14.36 -7.77 -5.13
C PHE A 34 -13.53 -8.90 -5.74
N GLY A 35 -13.16 -9.94 -4.98
CA GLY A 35 -12.42 -11.09 -5.50
C GLY A 35 -13.29 -11.99 -6.37
N LEU A 36 -12.74 -12.46 -7.50
CA LEU A 36 -13.41 -13.38 -8.41
C LEU A 36 -12.84 -14.81 -8.32
N SER A 37 -11.54 -14.93 -8.12
CA SER A 37 -10.83 -16.21 -7.97
C SER A 37 -9.51 -16.00 -7.23
N ASP A 38 -8.83 -17.09 -6.85
CA ASP A 38 -7.54 -17.02 -6.16
C ASP A 38 -6.43 -16.28 -6.96
N THR A 39 -6.54 -16.24 -8.28
CA THR A 39 -5.62 -15.51 -9.17
C THR A 39 -6.15 -14.13 -9.57
N ARG A 40 -7.44 -13.87 -9.39
CA ARG A 40 -8.12 -12.58 -9.64
C ARG A 40 -8.70 -12.07 -8.32
N ASN A 41 -7.82 -11.80 -7.36
CA ASN A 41 -8.15 -11.44 -5.98
C ASN A 41 -7.82 -9.97 -5.67
N VAL A 42 -8.20 -9.07 -6.58
CA VAL A 42 -8.17 -7.60 -6.45
C VAL A 42 -6.78 -6.97 -6.51
N ALA A 43 -5.89 -7.28 -5.58
CA ALA A 43 -4.59 -6.63 -5.49
C ALA A 43 -3.54 -7.48 -4.75
N HIS A 44 -2.29 -7.16 -5.06
CA HIS A 44 -1.10 -7.65 -4.36
C HIS A 44 -0.81 -6.79 -3.12
N GLY A 45 -0.12 -7.39 -2.16
CA GLY A 45 0.41 -6.68 -1.00
C GLY A 45 1.49 -7.54 -0.36
N SER A 46 2.68 -6.95 -0.20
CA SER A 46 3.84 -7.58 0.43
C SER A 46 3.45 -8.19 1.76
N ASP A 47 4.00 -9.36 2.08
CA ASP A 47 3.68 -10.11 3.29
C ASP A 47 4.53 -9.73 4.51
N SER A 48 5.61 -8.97 4.30
CA SER A 48 6.60 -8.61 5.30
C SER A 48 7.33 -7.33 4.91
N LEU A 49 8.05 -6.72 5.85
CA LEU A 49 8.92 -5.58 5.54
C LEU A 49 10.03 -5.96 4.55
N ALA A 50 10.58 -7.18 4.67
CA ALA A 50 11.61 -7.68 3.79
C ALA A 50 11.11 -7.91 2.35
N SER A 51 9.89 -8.43 2.18
CA SER A 51 9.29 -8.53 0.83
C SER A 51 8.93 -7.15 0.28
N ALA A 52 8.41 -6.25 1.11
CA ALA A 52 8.12 -4.88 0.70
C ALA A 52 9.37 -4.16 0.16
N GLU A 53 10.50 -4.23 0.87
CA GLU A 53 11.75 -3.62 0.41
C GLU A 53 12.24 -4.22 -0.92
N ARG A 54 12.21 -5.56 -1.05
CA ARG A 54 12.60 -6.23 -2.31
C ARG A 54 11.69 -5.85 -3.47
N GLU A 55 10.37 -5.86 -3.25
CA GLU A 55 9.37 -5.55 -4.27
C GLU A 55 9.44 -4.08 -4.68
N ILE A 56 9.58 -3.16 -3.73
CA ILE A 56 9.75 -1.72 -4.01
C ILE A 56 10.99 -1.51 -4.89
N LYS A 57 12.13 -2.11 -4.54
CA LYS A 57 13.35 -2.00 -5.33
C LYS A 57 13.21 -2.61 -6.73
N PHE A 58 12.42 -3.68 -6.86
CA PHE A 58 12.16 -4.32 -8.14
C PHE A 58 11.30 -3.45 -9.07
N PHE A 59 10.18 -2.92 -8.57
CA PHE A 59 9.24 -2.13 -9.37
C PHE A 59 9.65 -0.65 -9.54
N PHE A 60 10.36 -0.10 -8.56
CA PHE A 60 10.77 1.31 -8.50
C PHE A 60 12.28 1.39 -8.18
N PRO A 61 13.16 1.03 -9.13
CA PRO A 61 14.61 0.96 -8.89
C PRO A 61 15.23 2.30 -8.48
N GLU A 62 14.64 3.42 -8.92
CA GLU A 62 15.07 4.78 -8.56
C GLU A 62 14.59 5.24 -7.18
N PHE A 63 13.71 4.47 -6.51
CA PHE A 63 13.23 4.81 -5.20
C PHE A 63 14.29 4.52 -4.12
N SER A 64 14.65 5.54 -3.37
CA SER A 64 15.60 5.42 -2.25
C SER A 64 14.85 5.40 -0.92
N LEU A 65 14.83 4.21 -0.27
CA LEU A 65 14.32 4.08 1.10
C LEU A 65 15.06 5.00 2.08
N TYR A 66 16.37 5.16 1.88
CA TYR A 66 17.17 6.09 2.69
C TYR A 66 16.69 7.52 2.56
N ASN A 67 16.51 8.02 1.33
CA ASN A 67 16.00 9.38 1.10
C ASN A 67 14.56 9.53 1.61
N TRP A 68 13.76 8.47 1.48
CA TRP A 68 12.41 8.45 2.03
C TRP A 68 12.40 8.69 3.54
N TYR A 69 13.12 7.87 4.31
CA TYR A 69 13.13 7.98 5.77
C TYR A 69 13.81 9.26 6.29
N THR A 70 14.83 9.76 5.58
CA THR A 70 15.59 10.94 6.01
C THR A 70 14.94 12.27 5.63
N ASN A 71 14.27 12.34 4.48
CA ASN A 71 13.78 13.61 3.92
C ASN A 71 12.27 13.60 3.67
N ASP A 72 11.78 12.61 2.93
CA ASP A 72 10.43 12.67 2.36
C ASP A 72 9.36 12.32 3.40
N GLU A 73 9.58 11.32 4.25
CA GLU A 73 8.57 10.84 5.19
C GLU A 73 8.13 11.97 6.13
N ILE A 74 9.09 12.74 6.66
CA ILE A 74 8.81 13.89 7.51
C ILE A 74 7.97 14.93 6.77
N ARG A 75 8.30 15.18 5.49
CA ARG A 75 7.59 16.12 4.63
C ARG A 75 6.14 15.69 4.37
N TYR A 76 5.91 14.41 4.07
CA TYR A 76 4.59 13.87 3.76
C TYR A 76 3.72 13.58 5.00
N ARG A 77 4.31 13.45 6.20
CA ARG A 77 3.57 13.24 7.45
C ARG A 77 3.08 14.52 8.13
N LYS A 78 3.77 15.66 7.95
CA LYS A 78 3.56 16.87 8.76
C LYS A 78 2.56 17.89 8.19
N GLY A 79 1.80 17.61 7.14
CA GLY A 79 0.89 18.65 6.60
C GLY A 79 -0.20 18.13 5.68
N PRO A 80 -1.16 18.99 5.32
CA PRO A 80 -2.12 18.67 4.27
C PRO A 80 -1.37 18.47 2.95
N ILE A 81 -1.39 17.23 2.49
CA ILE A 81 -0.87 16.83 1.19
C ILE A 81 -2.05 16.82 0.22
N LEU A 82 -1.94 17.60 -0.84
CA LEU A 82 -2.90 17.68 -1.93
C LEU A 82 -2.35 16.95 -3.15
N PHE A 83 -3.20 16.23 -3.86
CA PHE A 83 -2.83 15.70 -5.16
C PHE A 83 -2.90 16.82 -6.21
N ASN A 84 -1.77 17.12 -6.84
CA ASN A 84 -1.71 18.05 -7.96
C ASN A 84 -1.98 17.29 -9.26
N ASN A 85 -3.16 17.53 -9.87
CA ASN A 85 -3.59 16.85 -11.09
C ASN A 85 -2.73 17.16 -12.32
N HIS A 86 -2.04 18.31 -12.36
CA HIS A 86 -1.21 18.69 -13.50
C HIS A 86 0.17 18.04 -13.45
N LEU A 87 0.78 17.99 -12.26
CA LEU A 87 2.08 17.37 -12.04
C LEU A 87 1.98 15.87 -11.78
N PHE A 88 0.77 15.37 -11.53
CA PHE A 88 0.50 14.00 -11.10
C PHE A 88 1.30 13.62 -9.84
N GLN A 89 1.42 14.59 -8.92
CA GLN A 89 2.26 14.50 -7.73
C GLN A 89 1.52 14.98 -6.48
N HIS A 90 1.84 14.36 -5.36
CA HIS A 90 1.39 14.82 -4.06
C HIS A 90 2.25 16.01 -3.61
N VAL A 91 1.64 17.18 -3.43
CA VAL A 91 2.31 18.43 -3.03
C VAL A 91 1.75 18.94 -1.71
N ARG A 92 2.52 19.76 -1.00
CA ARG A 92 2.02 20.44 0.20
C ARG A 92 1.05 21.55 -0.22
N LYS A 93 -0.06 21.69 0.51
CA LYS A 93 -0.80 22.96 0.52
C LYS A 93 0.11 24.01 1.17
N LEU A 94 0.53 25.02 0.41
CA LEU A 94 1.22 26.20 0.95
C LEU A 94 0.29 26.94 1.92
#